data_AF-A0A2V8PYY4-F1
#
_entry.id   AF-A0A2V8PYY4-F1
#
_cell.length_a   1.000
_cell.length_b   1.000
_cell.length_c   1.000
_cell.angle_alpha   90.00
_cell.angle_beta   90.00
_cell.angle_gamma   90.00
#
_symmetry.space_group_name_H-M   'P 1'
#
loop_
_entity.id
_entity.type
_entity.pdbx_description
1 polymer ?
#
loop_
_entity_poly.entity_id
_entity_poly.type
_entity_poly.pdbx_seq_one_letter_code
_entity_poly.pdbx_strand_id
1 'polypeptide(L)'
;MADSFIDKYKSQHQHPLNKLCHMIGVPMITISWPLFFFRWRWALALFATGWILQFVGHAIEGNRPAFFQNPVYFFVAPWWLVQRVARAVGLLPTSSSK
;
A
#
# COMPACT_ATOMS: atom_id res chain seq x y z
N MET A 1 9.85 3.61 20.03
CA MET A 1 9.78 2.25 19.45
C MET A 1 8.93 2.20 18.19
N ALA A 2 7.80 2.93 18.10
CA ALA A 2 7.05 3.09 16.84
C ALA A 2 7.79 3.96 15.81
N ASP A 3 8.54 4.96 16.28
CA ASP A 3 9.27 5.90 15.40
C ASP A 3 10.28 5.18 14.50
N SER A 4 11.07 4.24 15.06
CA SER A 4 12.02 3.44 14.26
C SER A 4 11.33 2.56 13.20
N PHE A 5 10.11 2.08 13.47
CA PHE A 5 9.35 1.24 12.54
C PHE A 5 8.83 2.03 11.34
N ILE A 6 8.27 3.21 11.60
CA ILE A 6 7.73 4.11 10.59
C ILE A 6 8.86 4.76 9.80
N ASP A 7 9.96 5.14 10.46
CA ASP A 7 11.11 5.73 9.80
C ASP A 7 11.80 4.73 8.86
N LYS A 8 11.92 3.47 9.27
CA LYS A 8 12.41 2.39 8.40
C LYS A 8 11.48 2.12 7.22
N TYR A 9 10.17 2.18 7.43
CA TYR A 9 9.20 2.06 6.34
C TYR A 9 9.30 3.23 5.36
N LYS A 10 9.36 4.46 5.88
CA LYS A 10 9.50 5.69 5.06
C LYS A 10 10.81 5.66 4.27
N SER A 11 11.93 5.27 4.87
CA SER A 11 13.22 5.23 4.19
C SER A 11 13.26 4.24 3.03
N GLN A 12 12.38 3.24 3.01
CA GLN A 12 12.25 2.27 1.92
C GLN A 12 11.38 2.73 0.76
N HIS A 13 10.73 3.89 0.87
CA HIS A 13 9.85 4.43 -0.14
C HIS A 13 10.16 5.93 -0.32
N GLN A 14 11.33 6.25 -0.87
CA GLN A 14 11.73 7.64 -1.11
C GLN A 14 11.49 8.03 -2.58
N HIS A 15 11.77 7.13 -3.52
CA HIS A 15 11.68 7.37 -4.95
C HIS A 15 10.23 7.65 -5.38
N PRO A 16 9.98 8.69 -6.20
CA PRO A 16 8.63 9.08 -6.60
C PRO A 16 7.91 7.98 -7.40
N LEU A 17 8.63 7.25 -8.25
CA LEU A 17 8.04 6.13 -9.01
C LEU A 17 7.66 4.96 -8.10
N ASN A 18 8.45 4.67 -7.06
CA ASN A 18 8.09 3.64 -6.09
C ASN A 18 6.81 4.03 -5.35
N LYS A 19 6.74 5.28 -4.86
CA LYS A 19 5.52 5.83 -4.24
C LYS A 19 4.30 5.76 -5.18
N LEU A 20 4.46 6.09 -6.46
CA LEU A 20 3.38 6.04 -7.44
C LEU A 20 2.90 4.60 -7.70
N CYS A 21 3.83 3.67 -7.93
CA CYS A 21 3.54 2.26 -8.07
C CYS A 21 2.76 1.72 -6.86
N HIS A 22 3.17 2.09 -5.65
CA HIS A 22 2.48 1.70 -4.41
C HIS A 22 1.11 2.37 -4.28
N MET A 23 1.00 3.65 -4.63
CA MET A 23 -0.25 4.42 -4.55
C MET A 23 -1.34 3.82 -5.44
N ILE A 24 -0.98 3.22 -6.57
CA ILE A 24 -1.90 2.52 -7.48
C ILE A 24 -2.06 1.05 -7.07
N GLY A 25 -0.95 0.36 -6.77
CA GLY A 25 -0.94 -1.08 -6.45
C GLY A 25 -1.66 -1.43 -5.15
N VAL A 26 -1.54 -0.61 -4.08
CA VAL A 26 -2.19 -0.90 -2.79
C VAL A 26 -3.73 -0.92 -2.92
N PRO A 27 -4.38 0.09 -3.52
CA PRO A 27 -5.81 0.03 -3.80
C PRO A 27 -6.22 -1.17 -4.65
N MET A 28 -5.47 -1.51 -5.70
CA MET A 28 -5.79 -2.65 -6.56
C MET A 28 -5.80 -3.97 -5.77
N ILE A 29 -4.76 -4.21 -4.97
CA ILE A 29 -4.68 -5.39 -4.09
C ILE A 29 -5.83 -5.36 -3.08
N THR A 30 -6.05 -4.23 -2.40
CA THR A 30 -7.06 -4.15 -1.34
C THR A 30 -8.48 -4.37 -1.87
N ILE A 31 -8.82 -3.79 -3.03
CA ILE A 31 -10.13 -3.95 -3.68
C ILE A 31 -10.30 -5.37 -4.24
N SER A 32 -9.23 -6.03 -4.66
CA SER A 32 -9.32 -7.39 -5.20
C SER A 32 -9.84 -8.42 -4.18
N TRP A 33 -9.59 -8.23 -2.88
CA TRP A 33 -10.00 -9.16 -1.83
C TRP A 33 -11.52 -9.32 -1.73
N PRO A 34 -12.32 -8.25 -1.50
CA PRO A 34 -13.78 -8.38 -1.53
C PRO A 34 -14.28 -8.75 -2.93
N LEU A 35 -13.65 -8.23 -3.99
CA LEU A 35 -14.06 -8.54 -5.37
C LEU A 35 -13.92 -10.03 -5.72
N PHE A 36 -13.01 -10.75 -5.05
CA PHE A 36 -12.79 -12.18 -5.30
C PHE A 36 -14.07 -13.00 -5.15
N PHE A 37 -14.92 -12.65 -4.18
CA PHE A 37 -16.18 -13.34 -3.90
C PHE A 37 -17.29 -13.06 -4.92
N PHE A 38 -17.20 -11.95 -5.68
CA PHE A 38 -18.22 -11.55 -6.65
C PHE A 38 -17.77 -11.78 -8.10
N ARG A 39 -16.51 -11.45 -8.41
CA ARG A 39 -15.92 -11.46 -9.75
C ARG A 39 -14.45 -11.92 -9.74
N TRP A 40 -14.21 -13.17 -9.33
CA TRP A 40 -12.87 -13.73 -9.10
C TRP A 40 -11.84 -13.53 -10.23
N ARG A 41 -12.24 -13.58 -11.52
CA ARG A 41 -11.30 -13.36 -12.65
C ARG A 41 -10.72 -11.94 -12.65
N TRP A 42 -11.58 -10.94 -12.42
CA TRP A 42 -11.17 -9.55 -12.32
C TRP A 42 -10.38 -9.30 -11.03
N ALA A 43 -10.77 -9.94 -9.93
CA ALA A 43 -10.00 -9.90 -8.69
C ALA A 43 -8.58 -10.44 -8.89
N LEU A 44 -8.42 -11.58 -9.56
CA LEU A 44 -7.10 -12.15 -9.85
C LEU A 44 -6.25 -11.22 -10.71
N ALA A 45 -6.83 -10.62 -11.75
CA ALA A 45 -6.14 -9.66 -12.61
C ALA A 45 -5.68 -8.41 -11.85
N LEU A 46 -6.53 -7.84 -10.99
CA LEU A 46 -6.19 -6.70 -10.14
C LEU A 46 -5.13 -7.06 -9.10
N PHE A 47 -5.25 -8.23 -8.47
CA PHE A 47 -4.30 -8.70 -7.47
C PHE A 47 -2.92 -8.89 -8.09
N ALA A 48 -2.83 -9.61 -9.22
CA ALA A 48 -1.58 -9.85 -9.92
C ALA A 48 -0.94 -8.56 -10.42
N THR A 49 -1.70 -7.70 -11.10
CA THR A 49 -1.20 -6.40 -11.59
C THR A 49 -0.78 -5.50 -10.43
N GLY A 50 -1.56 -5.48 -9.35
CA GLY A 50 -1.25 -4.73 -8.14
C GLY A 50 0.10 -5.16 -7.55
N TRP A 51 0.35 -6.46 -7.40
CA TRP A 51 1.64 -6.98 -6.93
C TRP A 51 2.80 -6.66 -7.88
N ILE A 52 2.59 -6.79 -9.19
CA ILE A 52 3.61 -6.42 -10.19
C ILE A 52 4.04 -4.97 -9.99
N LEU A 53 3.09 -4.04 -9.82
CA LEU A 53 3.40 -2.64 -9.54
C LEU A 53 4.22 -2.47 -8.27
N GLN A 54 3.85 -3.13 -7.15
CA GLN A 54 4.63 -3.05 -5.90
C GLN A 54 6.08 -3.51 -6.11
N PHE A 55 6.27 -4.66 -6.78
CA PHE A 55 7.61 -5.20 -7.01
C PHE A 55 8.42 -4.32 -7.96
N VAL A 56 7.80 -3.76 -9.00
CA VAL A 56 8.46 -2.80 -9.90
C VAL A 56 8.89 -1.54 -9.15
N GLY A 57 8.03 -0.99 -8.28
CA GLY A 57 8.37 0.15 -7.44
C GLY A 57 9.61 -0.10 -6.58
N HIS A 58 9.63 -1.24 -5.88
CA HIS A 58 10.77 -1.66 -5.07
C HIS A 58 12.04 -1.97 -5.88
N ALA A 59 11.89 -2.54 -7.08
CA ALA A 59 13.01 -2.76 -7.99
C ALA A 59 13.65 -1.43 -8.44
N ILE A 60 12.84 -0.39 -8.70
CA ILE A 60 13.32 0.96 -9.02
C ILE A 60 14.04 1.60 -7.82
N GLU A 61 13.49 1.43 -6.61
CA GLU A 61 14.13 1.93 -5.37
C GLU A 61 15.42 1.17 -5.01
N GLY A 62 15.61 -0.05 -5.55
CA GLY A 62 16.77 -0.89 -5.27
C GLY A 62 16.72 -1.59 -3.92
N ASN A 63 15.54 -1.72 -3.30
CA ASN A 63 15.36 -2.39 -2.01
C ASN A 63 14.29 -3.49 -2.08
N ARG A 64 14.17 -4.28 -1.00
CA ARG A 64 13.18 -5.36 -0.91
C ARG A 64 11.90 -4.86 -0.23
N PRO A 65 10.73 -5.38 -0.62
CA PRO A 65 9.48 -5.04 0.04
C PRO A 65 9.51 -5.20 1.56
N ALA A 66 8.98 -4.21 2.27
CA ALA A 66 9.04 -4.12 3.73
C ALA A 66 8.43 -5.36 4.42
N PHE A 67 7.35 -5.92 3.86
CA PHE A 67 6.67 -7.07 4.46
C PHE A 67 7.51 -8.35 4.52
N PHE A 68 8.56 -8.48 3.69
CA PHE A 68 9.52 -9.59 3.82
C PHE A 68 10.41 -9.47 5.04
N GLN A 69 10.61 -8.26 5.56
CA GLN A 69 11.38 -8.03 6.79
C GLN A 69 10.50 -8.22 8.02
N ASN A 70 9.23 -7.80 7.93
CA ASN A 70 8.25 -8.01 8.99
C ASN A 70 6.83 -8.10 8.39
N PRO A 71 6.12 -9.22 8.58
CA PRO A 71 4.75 -9.40 8.08
C PRO A 71 3.75 -8.32 8.53
N VAL A 72 3.99 -7.63 9.65
CA VAL A 72 3.13 -6.53 10.13
C VAL A 72 2.99 -5.41 9.09
N TYR A 73 4.02 -5.15 8.27
CA TYR A 73 3.94 -4.14 7.22
C TYR A 73 2.87 -4.43 6.16
N PHE A 74 2.45 -5.69 6.03
CA PHE A 74 1.32 -6.08 5.18
C PHE A 74 0.01 -5.38 5.59
N PHE A 75 -0.21 -5.17 6.90
CA PHE A 75 -1.42 -4.54 7.43
C PHE A 75 -1.36 -3.01 7.47
N VAL A 76 -0.16 -2.44 7.44
CA VAL A 76 0.03 -0.97 7.46
C VAL A 76 -0.56 -0.32 6.21
N ALA A 77 -0.35 -0.93 5.04
CA ALA A 77 -0.83 -0.38 3.77
C ALA A 77 -2.38 -0.35 3.64
N PRO A 78 -3.12 -1.44 3.94
CA PRO A 78 -4.58 -1.41 4.03
C PRO A 78 -5.10 -0.38 5.03
N TRP A 79 -4.46 -0.28 6.21
CA TRP A 79 -4.87 0.70 7.23
C TRP A 79 -4.74 2.15 6.72
N TRP A 80 -3.64 2.48 6.03
CA TRP A 80 -3.47 3.79 5.40
C TRP A 80 -4.52 4.07 4.33
N LEU A 81 -4.88 3.07 3.52
CA LEU A 81 -5.94 3.20 2.53
C LEU A 81 -7.29 3.48 3.20
N VAL A 82 -7.64 2.73 4.25
CA VAL A 82 -8.89 2.97 5.02
C VAL A 82 -8.91 4.39 5.57
N GLN A 83 -7.83 4.86 6.20
CA GLN A 83 -7.76 6.24 6.69
C GLN A 83 -7.92 7.26 5.57
N ARG A 84 -7.29 7.03 4.40
CA ARG A 84 -7.39 7.95 3.25
C ARG A 84 -8.80 8.00 2.70
N VAL A 85 -9.47 6.86 2.56
CA VAL A 85 -10.89 6.78 2.14
C VAL A 85 -11.77 7.46 3.17
N ALA A 86 -11.63 7.14 4.46
CA ALA A 86 -12.41 7.72 5.53
C ALA A 86 -12.28 9.26 5.60
N ARG A 87 -11.08 9.80 5.38
CA ARG A 87 -10.88 11.26 5.26
C ARG A 87 -11.53 11.82 3.98
N ALA A 88 -11.39 11.13 2.85
CA ALA A 88 -11.98 11.57 1.58
C ALA A 88 -13.52 11.60 1.62
N VAL A 89 -14.15 10.74 2.42
CA VAL A 89 -15.61 10.73 2.62
C VAL A 89 -16.07 11.49 3.88
N GLY A 90 -15.18 12.22 4.55
CA GLY A 90 -15.52 13.07 5.70
C GLY A 90 -15.74 12.36 7.04
N LEU A 91 -15.41 11.06 7.15
CA LEU A 91 -15.56 10.27 8.38
C LEU A 91 -14.42 10.48 9.39
N LEU A 92 -13.25 10.92 8.94
CA LEU A 92 -12.13 11.28 9.80
C LEU A 92 -11.72 12.73 9.56
N PRO A 93 -11.29 13.45 10.62
CA PRO A 93 -10.74 14.79 10.48
C PRO A 93 -9.58 14.79 9.48
N THR A 94 -9.49 15.84 8.66
CA THR A 94 -8.26 16.11 7.91
C THR A 94 -7.16 16.41 8.93
N SER A 95 -6.10 15.60 8.95
CA SER A 95 -4.99 15.83 9.87
C SER A 95 -4.34 17.16 9.49
N SER A 96 -4.52 18.21 10.30
CA SER A 96 -3.66 19.39 10.23
C SER A 96 -2.25 18.93 10.59
N SER A 97 -1.38 18.76 9.59
CA SER A 97 0.04 18.59 9.85
C SER A 97 0.55 19.90 10.46
N LYS A 98 1.06 19.84 11.69
CA LYS A 98 2.27 20.59 12.01
C LYS A 98 3.47 19.82 11.47
#